data_AF-A0A933U2S1-F1
#
_entry.id   AF-A0A933U2S1-F1
#
_cell.length_a   1.000
_cell.length_b   1.000
_cell.length_c   1.000
_cell.angle_alpha   90.00
_cell.angle_beta   90.00
_cell.angle_gamma   90.00
#
_symmetry.space_group_name_H-M   'P 1'
#
loop_
_entity.id
_entity.type
_entity.pdbx_description
1 polymer ?
#
loop_
_entity_poly.entity_id
_entity_poly.type
_entity_poly.pdbx_seq_one_letter_code
_entity_poly.pdbx_strand_id
1 'polypeptide(L)'
;MDVPAAHRTRLVVMGMIHGEHRTSARYSTAVIADAIERIGPDVVLCEIPPDRLVIAQAEFARTGTITEPRVRVFPEYVDVLFPLSRARTFEIVPCAAWSKPMSDDRAAKLEAWRTTRPAESAEVEAADKRSEARLAAESAKVGLTPDDPLFIHTDLYDAITKEGLEPYDRLFNEDLGAGGWTNINVAHYALIEKALDAQRDTGRTVLIMFGAGHKTWFMDHLRQRTDVELIDARQYFAR
;
A
#
# COMPACT_ATOMS: atom_id res chain seq x y z
N MET A 1 -18.60 32.34 0.25
CA MET A 1 -18.39 32.23 1.70
C MET A 1 -17.23 31.27 1.88
N ASP A 2 -16.07 31.78 2.24
CA ASP A 2 -14.91 30.95 2.56
C ASP A 2 -15.19 30.20 3.86
N VAL A 3 -15.17 28.87 3.78
CA VAL A 3 -15.18 28.00 4.94
C VAL A 3 -13.79 28.10 5.59
N PRO A 4 -13.67 28.36 6.91
CA PRO A 4 -12.37 28.41 7.58
C PRO A 4 -11.59 27.11 7.36
N ALA A 5 -10.27 27.22 7.14
CA ALA A 5 -9.35 26.11 6.86
C ALA A 5 -9.11 25.14 8.05
N ALA A 6 -9.99 25.09 9.05
CA ALA A 6 -9.86 24.19 10.18
C ALA A 6 -10.81 23.02 9.99
N HIS A 7 -10.31 21.80 10.21
CA HIS A 7 -11.00 20.49 10.24
C HIS A 7 -10.85 19.56 9.03
N ARG A 8 -10.14 19.92 7.95
CA ARG A 8 -9.83 18.91 6.91
C ARG A 8 -9.08 17.73 7.50
N THR A 9 -9.47 16.53 7.09
CA THR A 9 -8.81 15.29 7.48
C THR A 9 -7.40 15.28 6.92
N ARG A 10 -6.40 15.08 7.77
CA ARG A 10 -4.99 15.02 7.38
C ARG A 10 -4.70 13.62 6.87
N LEU A 11 -4.23 13.49 5.64
CA LEU A 11 -4.04 12.18 5.00
C LEU A 11 -2.59 11.98 4.58
N VAL A 12 -1.95 10.95 5.14
CA VAL A 12 -0.62 10.47 4.73
C VAL A 12 -0.79 9.12 4.03
N VAL A 13 -0.13 8.91 2.90
CA VAL A 13 -0.11 7.64 2.18
C VAL A 13 1.31 7.09 2.17
N MET A 14 1.52 5.96 2.85
CA MET A 14 2.81 5.26 2.86
C MET A 14 2.75 3.99 2.00
N GLY A 15 3.63 3.94 1.00
CA GLY A 15 3.88 2.79 0.14
C GLY A 15 4.86 1.82 0.82
N MET A 16 4.45 0.58 1.02
CA MET A 16 5.21 -0.48 1.66
C MET A 16 5.95 -1.33 0.63
N ILE A 17 7.11 -1.87 1.01
CA ILE A 17 7.87 -2.86 0.23
C ILE A 17 7.68 -4.28 0.79
N HIS A 18 6.69 -4.45 1.68
CA HIS A 18 6.28 -5.74 2.23
C HIS A 18 7.45 -6.52 2.85
N GLY A 19 7.64 -7.78 2.44
CA GLY A 19 8.68 -8.66 2.97
C GLY A 19 10.09 -8.06 2.88
N GLU A 20 10.33 -7.14 1.94
CA GLU A 20 11.63 -6.50 1.74
C GLU A 20 12.01 -5.56 2.89
N HIS A 21 11.06 -5.11 3.72
CA HIS A 21 11.37 -4.34 4.94
C HIS A 21 12.27 -5.12 5.91
N ARG A 22 12.32 -6.45 5.83
CA ARG A 22 13.21 -7.29 6.67
C ARG A 22 14.67 -7.21 6.23
N THR A 23 14.94 -6.84 4.99
CA THR A 23 16.28 -6.84 4.40
C THR A 23 16.74 -5.45 3.95
N SER A 24 15.82 -4.50 3.78
CA SER A 24 16.17 -3.13 3.46
C SER A 24 16.87 -2.46 4.65
N ALA A 25 18.07 -1.94 4.40
CA ALA A 25 18.79 -1.12 5.38
C ALA A 25 18.19 0.29 5.51
N ARG A 26 17.43 0.75 4.52
CA ARG A 26 16.91 2.13 4.43
C ARG A 26 15.44 2.25 4.77
N TYR A 27 14.66 1.23 4.44
CA TYR A 27 13.24 1.16 4.75
C TYR A 27 12.92 -0.05 5.62
N SER A 28 13.61 -0.17 6.74
CA SER A 28 13.39 -1.26 7.69
C SER A 28 12.10 -1.09 8.50
N THR A 29 11.69 -2.13 9.22
CA THR A 29 10.57 -2.04 10.18
C THR A 29 10.77 -0.96 11.25
N ALA A 30 12.01 -0.72 11.69
CA ALA A 30 12.33 0.35 12.62
C ALA A 30 12.06 1.75 12.03
N VAL A 31 12.36 1.94 10.74
CA VAL A 31 12.08 3.19 10.02
C VAL A 31 10.57 3.40 9.88
N ILE A 32 9.80 2.35 9.59
CA ILE A 32 8.33 2.42 9.55
C ILE A 32 7.78 2.80 10.93
N ALA A 33 8.29 2.18 12.00
CA ALA A 33 7.85 2.46 13.36
C ALA A 33 8.08 3.93 13.74
N ASP A 34 9.28 4.47 13.46
CA ASP A 34 9.60 5.88 13.70
C ASP A 34 8.70 6.81 12.88
N ALA A 35 8.45 6.49 11.60
CA ALA A 35 7.55 7.28 10.76
C ALA A 35 6.12 7.30 11.31
N ILE A 36 5.56 6.15 11.72
CA ILE A 36 4.22 6.07 12.31
C ILE A 36 4.13 6.90 13.60
N GLU A 37 5.14 6.82 14.46
CA GLU A 37 5.21 7.63 15.70
C GLU A 37 5.26 9.13 15.40
N ARG A 38 6.04 9.56 14.38
CA ARG A 38 6.11 10.97 13.95
C ARG A 38 4.82 11.46 13.29
N ILE A 39 4.13 10.59 12.56
CA ILE A 39 2.83 10.90 11.95
C ILE A 39 1.78 11.08 13.05
N GLY A 40 1.81 10.23 14.08
CA GLY A 40 0.81 10.21 15.14
C GLY A 40 -0.61 10.00 14.59
N PRO A 41 -0.87 8.93 13.81
CA PRO A 41 -2.17 8.74 13.18
C PRO A 41 -3.24 8.44 14.24
N ASP A 42 -4.45 8.92 14.00
CA ASP A 42 -5.64 8.53 14.74
C ASP A 42 -6.28 7.26 14.16
N VAL A 43 -6.10 7.05 12.84
CA VAL A 43 -6.65 5.94 12.06
C VAL A 43 -5.59 5.45 11.06
N VAL A 44 -5.41 4.14 10.96
CA VAL A 44 -4.56 3.48 9.98
C VAL A 44 -5.40 2.58 9.07
N LEU A 45 -5.46 2.92 7.79
CA LEU A 45 -6.08 2.11 6.74
C LEU A 45 -5.03 1.14 6.18
N CYS A 46 -5.18 -0.16 6.43
CA CYS A 46 -4.15 -1.15 6.12
C CYS A 46 -4.55 -2.11 4.99
N GLU A 47 -3.55 -2.64 4.30
CA GLU A 47 -3.71 -3.72 3.31
C GLU A 47 -3.93 -5.09 3.99
N ILE A 48 -4.95 -5.17 4.84
CA ILE A 48 -5.41 -6.40 5.47
C ILE A 48 -6.88 -6.60 5.10
N PRO A 49 -7.30 -7.80 4.67
CA PRO A 49 -8.72 -8.05 4.41
C PRO A 49 -9.56 -8.02 5.69
N PRO A 50 -10.82 -7.53 5.65
CA PRO A 50 -11.63 -7.36 6.86
C PRO A 50 -11.80 -8.64 7.70
N ASP A 51 -12.01 -9.79 7.05
CA ASP A 51 -12.14 -11.08 7.74
C ASP A 51 -10.82 -11.53 8.39
N ARG A 52 -9.67 -11.13 7.84
CA ARG A 52 -8.33 -11.48 8.38
C ARG A 52 -7.91 -10.58 9.52
N LEU A 53 -8.28 -9.29 9.50
CA LEU A 53 -7.95 -8.36 10.58
C LEU A 53 -8.55 -8.85 11.91
N VAL A 54 -9.81 -9.30 11.89
CA VAL A 54 -10.49 -9.84 13.09
C VAL A 54 -9.70 -11.00 13.69
N ILE A 55 -9.23 -11.93 12.85
CA ILE A 55 -8.44 -13.09 13.29
C ILE A 55 -7.09 -12.63 13.85
N ALA A 56 -6.35 -11.80 13.11
CA ALA A 56 -5.03 -11.32 13.52
C ALA A 56 -5.08 -10.51 14.83
N GLN A 57 -6.10 -9.66 15.01
CA GLN A 57 -6.34 -8.94 16.25
C GLN A 57 -6.61 -9.88 17.42
N ALA A 58 -7.44 -10.90 17.24
CA ALA A 58 -7.72 -11.88 18.28
C ALA A 58 -6.47 -12.70 18.67
N GLU A 59 -5.67 -13.13 17.68
CA GLU A 59 -4.41 -13.83 17.91
C GLU A 59 -3.40 -12.96 18.66
N PHE A 60 -3.23 -11.72 18.21
CA PHE A 60 -2.29 -10.78 18.78
C PHE A 60 -2.69 -10.34 20.20
N ALA A 61 -3.98 -10.12 20.45
CA ALA A 61 -4.48 -9.84 21.80
C ALA A 61 -4.22 -11.00 22.76
N ARG A 62 -4.39 -12.25 22.30
CA ARG A 62 -4.20 -13.46 23.11
C ARG A 62 -2.73 -13.81 23.35
N THR A 63 -1.87 -13.63 22.35
CA THR A 63 -0.50 -14.21 22.36
C THR A 63 0.62 -13.22 22.08
N GLY A 64 0.29 -12.02 21.58
CA GLY A 64 1.29 -11.09 21.05
C GLY A 64 1.95 -11.53 19.74
N THR A 65 1.46 -12.60 19.12
CA THR A 65 1.94 -13.08 17.80
C THR A 65 0.76 -13.20 16.84
N ILE A 66 1.03 -13.00 15.55
CA ILE A 66 0.07 -13.22 14.47
C ILE A 66 0.51 -14.43 13.66
N THR A 67 -0.35 -15.44 13.61
CA THR A 67 -0.15 -16.67 12.82
C THR A 67 -1.04 -16.72 11.59
N GLU A 68 -2.03 -15.83 11.47
CA GLU A 68 -2.89 -15.68 10.31
C GLU A 68 -2.04 -15.62 9.02
N PRO A 69 -2.18 -16.59 8.08
CA PRO A 69 -1.25 -16.74 6.96
C PRO A 69 -1.12 -15.55 6.02
N ARG A 70 -2.17 -14.75 5.83
CA ARG A 70 -2.15 -13.59 4.93
C ARG A 70 -1.48 -12.38 5.58
N VAL A 71 -1.67 -12.19 6.89
CA VAL A 71 -1.09 -11.06 7.63
C VAL A 71 0.37 -11.32 8.03
N ARG A 72 0.72 -12.57 8.40
CA ARG A 72 2.06 -12.90 8.94
C ARG A 72 3.23 -12.59 8.00
N VAL A 73 2.98 -12.50 6.69
CA VAL A 73 4.01 -12.23 5.69
C VAL A 73 4.41 -10.76 5.63
N PHE A 74 3.59 -9.85 6.16
CA PHE A 74 3.77 -8.41 6.14
C PHE A 74 4.44 -7.89 7.42
N PRO A 75 5.78 -7.69 7.43
CA PRO A 75 6.51 -7.18 8.60
C PRO A 75 6.00 -5.81 9.07
N GLU A 76 5.54 -4.95 8.15
CA GLU A 76 4.95 -3.64 8.48
C GLU A 76 3.71 -3.75 9.38
N TYR A 77 3.02 -4.89 9.38
CA TYR A 77 1.90 -5.14 10.27
C TYR A 77 2.33 -5.91 11.51
N VAL A 78 2.97 -7.07 11.34
CA VAL A 78 3.27 -7.97 12.46
C VAL A 78 4.36 -7.46 13.39
N ASP A 79 5.37 -6.79 12.84
CA ASP A 79 6.53 -6.31 13.60
C ASP A 79 6.39 -4.85 14.01
N VAL A 80 5.43 -4.11 13.42
CA VAL A 80 5.27 -2.66 13.63
C VAL A 80 3.84 -2.28 14.05
N LEU A 81 2.86 -2.33 13.14
CA LEU A 81 1.52 -1.75 13.39
C LEU A 81 0.83 -2.35 14.63
N PHE A 82 0.81 -3.69 14.75
CA PHE A 82 0.16 -4.35 15.89
C PHE A 82 0.91 -4.13 17.22
N PRO A 83 2.26 -4.26 17.29
CA PRO A 83 3.02 -3.83 18.46
C PRO A 83 2.74 -2.38 18.88
N LEU A 84 2.72 -1.43 17.93
CA LEU A 84 2.43 -0.03 18.22
C LEU A 84 1.00 0.18 18.73
N SER A 85 0.03 -0.59 18.26
CA SER A 85 -1.37 -0.49 18.71
C SER A 85 -1.57 -0.89 20.18
N ARG A 86 -0.57 -1.49 20.86
CA ARG A 86 -0.59 -1.69 22.32
C ARG A 86 -0.13 -0.45 23.10
N ALA A 87 0.76 0.34 22.50
CA ALA A 87 1.39 1.49 23.14
C ALA A 87 0.70 2.82 22.80
N ARG A 88 -0.20 2.81 21.81
CA ARG A 88 -0.87 3.99 21.25
C ARG A 88 -2.35 3.72 21.02
N THR A 89 -3.14 4.78 21.03
CA THR A 89 -4.56 4.72 20.72
C THR A 89 -4.78 5.20 19.29
N PHE A 90 -4.81 4.26 18.34
CA PHE A 90 -5.27 4.50 16.98
C PHE A 90 -6.13 3.35 16.51
N GLU A 91 -7.03 3.62 15.57
CA GLU A 91 -7.90 2.62 14.97
C GLU A 91 -7.19 1.95 13.79
N ILE A 92 -7.25 0.61 13.69
CA ILE A 92 -6.79 -0.11 12.49
C ILE A 92 -8.03 -0.49 11.69
N VAL A 93 -8.13 0.01 10.46
CA VAL A 93 -9.23 -0.23 9.54
C VAL A 93 -8.74 -1.07 8.36
N PRO A 94 -9.34 -2.24 8.08
CA PRO A 94 -8.92 -3.12 7.01
C PRO A 94 -9.47 -2.63 5.66
N CYS A 95 -8.60 -2.44 4.68
CA CYS A 95 -8.96 -1.89 3.37
C CYS A 95 -8.56 -2.79 2.18
N ALA A 96 -8.03 -4.00 2.40
CA ALA A 96 -7.75 -4.90 1.29
C ALA A 96 -8.99 -5.72 0.89
N ALA A 97 -9.42 -5.61 -0.36
CA ALA A 97 -10.54 -6.36 -0.94
C ALA A 97 -10.19 -7.80 -1.38
N TRP A 98 -8.96 -8.26 -1.08
CA TRP A 98 -8.53 -9.62 -1.42
C TRP A 98 -9.33 -10.66 -0.63
N SER A 99 -9.92 -11.63 -1.33
CA SER A 99 -10.37 -12.88 -0.73
C SER A 99 -9.39 -14.01 -1.06
N LYS A 100 -9.38 -15.07 -0.24
CA LYS A 100 -8.53 -16.25 -0.52
C LYS A 100 -8.86 -16.88 -1.89
N PRO A 101 -10.14 -17.16 -2.25
CA PRO A 101 -10.46 -17.73 -3.55
C PRO A 101 -9.98 -16.87 -4.72
N MET A 102 -10.09 -15.54 -4.59
CA MET A 102 -9.62 -14.60 -5.61
C MET A 102 -8.09 -14.64 -5.78
N SER A 103 -7.36 -14.66 -4.67
CA SER A 103 -5.90 -14.78 -4.69
C SER A 103 -5.45 -16.12 -5.28
N ASP A 104 -6.13 -17.22 -4.94
CA ASP A 104 -5.83 -18.55 -5.45
C ASP A 104 -6.09 -18.66 -6.96
N ASP A 105 -7.25 -18.16 -7.44
CA ASP A 105 -7.61 -18.14 -8.87
C ASP A 105 -6.61 -17.32 -9.68
N ARG A 106 -6.27 -16.11 -9.20
CA ARG A 106 -5.26 -15.27 -9.83
C ARG A 106 -3.92 -15.98 -9.95
N ALA A 107 -3.44 -16.59 -8.87
CA ALA A 107 -2.15 -17.28 -8.88
C ALA A 107 -2.15 -18.46 -9.87
N ALA A 108 -3.22 -19.27 -9.88
CA ALA A 108 -3.35 -20.40 -10.80
C ALA A 108 -3.38 -19.96 -12.27
N LYS A 109 -4.13 -18.90 -12.61
CA LYS A 109 -4.19 -18.36 -13.97
C LYS A 109 -2.85 -17.82 -14.43
N LEU A 110 -2.20 -16.99 -13.60
CA LEU A 110 -0.89 -16.42 -13.94
C LEU A 110 0.15 -17.51 -14.18
N GLU A 111 0.18 -18.55 -13.35
CA GLU A 111 1.09 -19.69 -13.55
C GLU A 111 0.79 -20.43 -14.86
N ALA A 112 -0.48 -20.71 -15.16
CA ALA A 112 -0.87 -21.35 -16.41
C ALA A 112 -0.51 -20.50 -17.64
N TRP A 113 -0.66 -19.18 -17.58
CA TRP A 113 -0.39 -18.26 -18.68
C TRP A 113 1.09 -18.13 -19.04
N ARG A 114 2.00 -18.47 -18.13
CA ARG A 114 3.43 -18.60 -18.47
C ARG A 114 3.66 -19.55 -19.64
N THR A 115 2.83 -20.58 -19.79
CA THR A 115 2.94 -21.59 -20.85
C THR A 115 1.88 -21.44 -21.94
N THR A 116 0.67 -21.01 -21.58
CA THR A 116 -0.47 -20.92 -22.51
C THR A 116 -0.60 -19.56 -23.21
N ARG A 117 0.04 -18.51 -22.66
CA ARG A 117 0.11 -17.14 -23.20
C ARG A 117 1.55 -16.59 -23.10
N PRO A 118 2.53 -17.28 -23.72
CA PRO A 118 3.95 -16.98 -23.50
C PRO A 118 4.36 -15.60 -24.01
N ALA A 119 3.73 -15.09 -25.08
CA ALA A 119 4.03 -13.77 -25.61
C ALA A 119 3.59 -12.65 -24.66
N GLU A 120 2.35 -12.71 -24.16
CA GLU A 120 1.82 -11.74 -23.20
C GLU A 120 2.57 -11.80 -21.86
N SER A 121 2.89 -13.01 -21.40
CA SER A 121 3.66 -13.21 -20.16
C SER A 121 5.09 -12.65 -20.30
N ALA A 122 5.73 -12.82 -21.46
CA ALA A 122 7.03 -12.22 -21.75
C ALA A 122 6.96 -10.69 -21.84
N GLU A 123 5.87 -10.13 -22.37
CA GLU A 123 5.66 -8.68 -22.42
C GLU A 123 5.55 -8.07 -21.02
N VAL A 124 4.76 -8.70 -20.14
CA VAL A 124 4.64 -8.29 -18.73
C VAL A 124 5.97 -8.38 -18.01
N GLU A 125 6.69 -9.50 -18.13
CA GLU A 125 8.02 -9.66 -17.52
C GLU A 125 9.03 -8.64 -18.04
N ALA A 126 8.99 -8.33 -19.34
CA ALA A 126 9.85 -7.31 -19.93
C ALA A 126 9.50 -5.91 -19.43
N ALA A 127 8.22 -5.61 -19.19
CA ALA A 127 7.78 -4.33 -18.64
C ALA A 127 8.25 -4.15 -17.19
N ASP A 128 8.07 -5.18 -16.37
CA ASP A 128 8.52 -5.23 -14.97
C ASP A 128 10.03 -4.95 -14.86
N LYS A 129 10.85 -5.68 -15.62
CA LYS A 129 12.31 -5.46 -15.69
C LYS A 129 12.69 -4.05 -16.15
N ARG A 130 11.96 -3.49 -17.12
CA ARG A 130 12.18 -2.11 -17.57
C ARG A 130 11.86 -1.10 -16.48
N SER A 131 10.76 -1.28 -15.73
CA SER A 131 10.42 -0.41 -14.61
C SER A 131 11.44 -0.52 -13.49
N GLU A 132 11.86 -1.72 -13.09
CA GLU A 132 12.91 -1.91 -12.07
C GLU A 132 14.22 -1.22 -12.46
N ALA A 133 14.69 -1.43 -13.70
CA ALA A 133 15.90 -0.79 -14.20
C ALA A 133 15.77 0.75 -14.22
N ARG A 134 14.60 1.27 -14.56
CA ARG A 134 14.33 2.71 -14.56
C ARG A 134 14.27 3.27 -13.15
N LEU A 135 13.63 2.58 -12.20
CA LEU A 135 13.62 2.96 -10.78
C LEU A 135 15.05 3.05 -10.23
N ALA A 136 15.89 2.05 -10.51
CA ALA A 136 17.30 2.05 -10.13
C ALA A 136 18.08 3.20 -10.75
N ALA A 137 17.90 3.45 -12.05
CA ALA A 137 18.59 4.54 -12.74
C ALA A 137 18.15 5.92 -12.22
N GLU A 138 16.86 6.15 -12.02
CA GLU A 138 16.33 7.44 -11.57
C GLU A 138 16.65 7.71 -10.08
N SER A 139 16.57 6.69 -9.21
CA SER A 139 16.95 6.86 -7.80
C SER A 139 18.43 7.22 -7.67
N ALA A 140 19.30 6.60 -8.48
CA ALA A 140 20.74 6.86 -8.47
C ALA A 140 21.08 8.31 -8.85
N LYS A 141 20.33 8.95 -9.75
CA LYS A 141 20.53 10.36 -10.12
C LYS A 141 20.35 11.33 -8.96
N VAL A 142 19.57 10.94 -7.94
CA VAL A 142 19.32 11.73 -6.73
C VAL A 142 20.05 11.16 -5.50
N GLY A 143 20.96 10.21 -5.69
CA GLY A 143 21.75 9.61 -4.61
C GLY A 143 20.98 8.66 -3.71
N LEU A 144 19.85 8.13 -4.17
CA LEU A 144 18.97 7.20 -3.45
C LEU A 144 18.94 5.81 -4.11
N THR A 145 18.33 4.84 -3.43
CA THR A 145 18.06 3.50 -3.98
C THR A 145 16.55 3.30 -4.24
N PRO A 146 16.15 2.30 -5.05
CA PRO A 146 14.73 2.06 -5.32
C PRO A 146 13.89 1.77 -4.09
N ASP A 147 14.49 1.16 -3.07
CA ASP A 147 13.86 0.82 -1.79
C ASP A 147 13.90 1.97 -0.76
N ASP A 148 14.46 3.13 -1.12
CA ASP A 148 14.55 4.29 -0.23
C ASP A 148 13.17 4.95 -0.08
N PRO A 149 12.66 5.16 1.14
CA PRO A 149 11.34 5.74 1.34
C PRO A 149 11.25 7.19 0.84
N LEU A 150 12.36 7.94 0.75
CA LEU A 150 12.37 9.27 0.15
C LEU A 150 12.17 9.22 -1.37
N PHE A 151 12.50 8.10 -2.02
CA PHE A 151 12.28 7.87 -3.45
C PHE A 151 10.92 7.22 -3.75
N ILE A 152 10.52 6.19 -3.00
CA ILE A 152 9.24 5.47 -3.14
C ILE A 152 8.04 6.42 -3.11
N HIS A 153 8.12 7.48 -2.29
CA HIS A 153 7.04 8.45 -2.10
C HIS A 153 7.14 9.65 -3.06
N THR A 154 7.82 9.51 -4.20
CA THR A 154 7.85 10.55 -5.25
C THR A 154 6.85 10.28 -6.36
N ASP A 155 6.41 11.36 -7.04
CA ASP A 155 5.60 11.26 -8.26
C ASP A 155 6.32 10.51 -9.39
N LEU A 156 7.66 10.56 -9.41
CA LEU A 156 8.46 9.85 -10.41
C LEU A 156 8.40 8.33 -10.21
N TYR A 157 8.53 7.86 -8.96
CA TYR A 157 8.34 6.45 -8.63
C TYR A 157 6.96 5.97 -9.06
N ASP A 158 5.93 6.77 -8.75
CA ASP A 158 4.55 6.49 -9.13
C ASP A 158 4.38 6.39 -10.65
N ALA A 159 4.93 7.33 -11.41
CA ALA A 159 4.85 7.30 -12.87
C ALA A 159 5.53 6.04 -13.46
N ILE A 160 6.74 5.70 -13.00
CA ILE A 160 7.49 4.53 -13.49
C ILE A 160 6.73 3.24 -13.16
N THR A 161 6.19 3.13 -11.95
CA THR A 161 5.45 1.96 -11.50
C THR A 161 4.15 1.77 -12.29
N LYS A 162 3.43 2.87 -12.56
CA LYS A 162 2.23 2.85 -13.40
C LYS A 162 2.52 2.36 -14.81
N GLU A 163 3.60 2.85 -15.42
CA GLU A 163 4.03 2.40 -16.75
C GLU A 163 4.43 0.92 -16.77
N GLY A 164 5.13 0.44 -15.73
CA GLY A 164 5.52 -0.97 -15.62
C GLY A 164 4.32 -1.92 -15.48
N LEU A 165 3.26 -1.47 -14.80
CA LEU A 165 2.04 -2.24 -14.58
C LEU A 165 1.03 -2.17 -15.73
N GLU A 166 1.20 -1.25 -16.69
CA GLU A 166 0.27 -1.09 -17.82
C GLU A 166 0.10 -2.39 -18.63
N PRO A 167 1.16 -3.13 -19.00
CA PRO A 167 0.97 -4.36 -19.78
C PRO A 167 0.25 -5.44 -18.98
N TYR A 168 0.53 -5.55 -17.68
CA TYR A 168 -0.17 -6.48 -16.80
C TYR A 168 -1.67 -6.17 -16.76
N ASP A 169 -2.02 -4.88 -16.59
CA ASP A 169 -3.41 -4.45 -16.52
C ASP A 169 -4.12 -4.67 -17.85
N ARG A 170 -3.57 -4.16 -18.96
CA ARG A 170 -4.17 -4.31 -20.30
C ARG A 170 -4.33 -5.77 -20.73
N LEU A 171 -3.35 -6.62 -20.45
CA LEU A 171 -3.34 -8.00 -20.96
C LEU A 171 -4.13 -8.98 -20.08
N PHE A 172 -4.17 -8.74 -18.77
CA PHE A 172 -4.65 -9.74 -17.80
C PHE A 172 -5.80 -9.25 -16.90
N ASN A 173 -6.10 -7.95 -16.79
CA ASN A 173 -7.10 -7.48 -15.82
C ASN A 173 -8.49 -8.09 -16.05
N GLU A 174 -8.98 -8.11 -17.28
CA GLU A 174 -10.31 -8.67 -17.60
C GLU A 174 -10.38 -10.18 -17.30
N ASP A 175 -9.37 -10.95 -17.74
CA ASP A 175 -9.32 -12.40 -17.55
C ASP A 175 -9.14 -12.82 -16.08
N LEU A 176 -8.52 -11.97 -15.28
CA LEU A 176 -8.37 -12.16 -13.84
C LEU A 176 -9.62 -11.75 -13.05
N GLY A 177 -10.61 -11.11 -13.69
CA GLY A 177 -11.83 -10.64 -13.05
C GLY A 177 -11.52 -9.76 -11.84
N ALA A 178 -12.14 -10.03 -10.69
CA ALA A 178 -11.93 -9.25 -9.47
C ALA A 178 -10.46 -9.21 -8.97
N GLY A 179 -9.63 -10.18 -9.36
CA GLY A 179 -8.20 -10.20 -9.03
C GLY A 179 -7.29 -9.47 -10.02
N GLY A 180 -7.85 -8.91 -11.10
CA GLY A 180 -7.13 -8.07 -12.06
C GLY A 180 -6.64 -6.76 -11.44
N TRP A 181 -5.60 -6.14 -12.00
CA TRP A 181 -4.95 -4.97 -11.40
C TRP A 181 -5.88 -3.78 -11.18
N THR A 182 -6.52 -3.27 -12.23
CA THR A 182 -7.51 -2.19 -12.08
C THR A 182 -8.68 -2.62 -11.20
N ASN A 183 -9.19 -3.84 -11.39
CA ASN A 183 -10.38 -4.32 -10.67
C ASN A 183 -10.15 -4.41 -9.16
N ILE A 184 -9.00 -4.93 -8.72
CA ILE A 184 -8.68 -5.04 -7.30
C ILE A 184 -8.41 -3.66 -6.68
N ASN A 185 -7.77 -2.75 -7.42
CA ASN A 185 -7.51 -1.40 -6.91
C ASN A 185 -8.80 -0.59 -6.74
N VAL A 186 -9.77 -0.72 -7.66
CA VAL A 186 -11.12 -0.15 -7.47
C VAL A 186 -11.76 -0.68 -6.19
N ALA A 187 -11.66 -1.99 -5.94
CA ALA A 187 -12.24 -2.60 -4.76
C ALA A 187 -11.53 -2.20 -3.44
N HIS A 188 -10.19 -2.14 -3.43
CA HIS A 188 -9.42 -1.58 -2.32
C HIS A 188 -9.82 -0.13 -2.04
N TYR A 189 -9.88 0.69 -3.10
CA TYR A 189 -10.18 2.09 -2.96
C TYR A 189 -11.62 2.35 -2.49
N ALA A 190 -12.59 1.52 -2.86
CA ALA A 190 -13.94 1.62 -2.30
C ALA A 190 -13.97 1.45 -0.77
N LEU A 191 -13.10 0.59 -0.21
CA LEU A 191 -12.95 0.46 1.24
C LEU A 191 -12.24 1.67 1.86
N ILE A 192 -11.21 2.19 1.18
CA ILE A 192 -10.49 3.41 1.60
C ILE A 192 -11.43 4.62 1.59
N GLU A 193 -12.18 4.81 0.51
CA GLU A 193 -13.13 5.91 0.32
C GLU A 193 -14.20 5.89 1.42
N LYS A 194 -14.80 4.72 1.68
CA LYS A 194 -15.76 4.54 2.78
C LYS A 194 -15.15 4.91 4.14
N ALA A 195 -13.89 4.52 4.38
CA ALA A 195 -13.21 4.85 5.63
C ALA A 195 -12.91 6.35 5.73
N LEU A 196 -12.45 6.99 4.65
CA LEU A 196 -12.20 8.43 4.60
C LEU A 196 -13.48 9.25 4.76
N ASP A 197 -14.59 8.81 4.17
CA ASP A 197 -15.89 9.48 4.34
C ASP A 197 -16.36 9.47 5.80
N ALA A 198 -16.06 8.41 6.56
CA ALA A 198 -16.32 8.36 7.99
C ALA A 198 -15.39 9.29 8.80
N GLN A 199 -14.26 9.73 8.23
CA GLN A 199 -13.33 10.67 8.85
C GLN A 199 -13.46 12.10 8.31
N ARG A 200 -14.38 12.37 7.38
CA ARG A 200 -14.55 13.66 6.71
C ARG A 200 -14.71 14.80 7.72
N ASP A 201 -13.93 15.86 7.52
CA ASP A 201 -13.97 17.09 8.32
C ASP A 201 -13.82 16.88 9.84
N THR A 202 -13.14 15.79 10.26
CA THR A 202 -12.89 15.50 11.68
C THR A 202 -11.62 16.17 12.21
N GLY A 203 -10.74 16.66 11.33
CA GLY A 203 -9.39 17.10 11.67
C GLY A 203 -8.43 15.98 12.10
N ARG A 204 -8.88 14.71 12.09
CA ARG A 204 -8.05 13.55 12.46
C ARG A 204 -6.98 13.29 11.40
N THR A 205 -5.90 12.67 11.84
CA THR A 205 -4.83 12.18 10.97
C THR A 205 -5.09 10.74 10.58
N VAL A 206 -5.26 10.50 9.28
CA VAL A 206 -5.42 9.18 8.68
C VAL A 206 -4.13 8.82 7.96
N LEU A 207 -3.66 7.60 8.21
CA LEU A 207 -2.52 7.00 7.52
C LEU A 207 -3.00 5.82 6.66
N ILE A 208 -2.70 5.82 5.37
CA ILE A 208 -2.87 4.65 4.50
C ILE A 208 -1.53 3.90 4.42
N MET A 209 -1.56 2.59 4.68
CA MET A 209 -0.43 1.68 4.53
C MET A 209 -0.79 0.57 3.53
N PHE A 210 -0.18 0.60 2.35
CA PHE A 210 -0.39 -0.37 1.27
C PHE A 210 0.90 -0.58 0.49
N GLY A 211 1.02 -1.67 -0.26
CA GLY A 211 2.12 -1.88 -1.18
C GLY A 211 2.36 -0.68 -2.10
N ALA A 212 3.63 -0.34 -2.33
CA ALA A 212 4.01 0.86 -3.10
C ALA A 212 3.41 0.89 -4.52
N GLY A 213 3.16 -0.27 -5.14
CA GLY A 213 2.45 -0.34 -6.42
C GLY A 213 0.98 0.12 -6.34
N HIS A 214 0.28 -0.22 -5.26
CA HIS A 214 -1.11 0.21 -5.03
C HIS A 214 -1.20 1.69 -4.70
N LYS A 215 -0.23 2.24 -3.96
CA LYS A 215 -0.13 3.67 -3.64
C LYS A 215 -0.32 4.53 -4.90
N THR A 216 0.39 4.20 -5.97
CA THR A 216 0.33 4.95 -7.23
C THR A 216 -1.11 5.12 -7.73
N TRP A 217 -1.91 4.04 -7.69
CA TRP A 217 -3.30 4.07 -8.14
C TRP A 217 -4.18 4.92 -7.19
N PHE A 218 -3.97 4.79 -5.88
CA PHE A 218 -4.74 5.57 -4.89
C PHE A 218 -4.46 7.07 -5.02
N MET A 219 -3.21 7.47 -5.27
CA MET A 219 -2.86 8.88 -5.39
C MET A 219 -3.62 9.59 -6.52
N ASP A 220 -3.91 8.91 -7.63
CA ASP A 220 -4.71 9.48 -8.73
C ASP A 220 -6.13 9.85 -8.30
N HIS A 221 -6.72 9.10 -7.37
CA HIS A 221 -8.08 9.33 -6.86
C HIS A 221 -8.09 10.26 -5.64
N LEU A 222 -7.14 10.09 -4.72
CA LEU A 222 -7.03 10.90 -3.52
C LEU A 222 -6.77 12.38 -3.84
N ARG A 223 -6.00 12.68 -4.91
CA ARG A 223 -5.77 14.07 -5.36
C ARG A 223 -7.03 14.77 -5.86
N GLN A 224 -8.11 14.03 -6.16
CA GLN A 224 -9.38 14.58 -6.59
C GLN A 224 -10.29 14.94 -5.40
N ARG A 225 -9.96 14.48 -4.19
CA ARG A 225 -10.72 14.77 -2.97
C ARG A 225 -10.45 16.18 -2.48
N THR A 226 -11.51 16.91 -2.14
CA THR A 226 -11.43 18.29 -1.62
C THR A 226 -11.55 18.38 -0.10
N ASP A 227 -11.88 17.26 0.55
CA ASP A 227 -12.15 17.13 1.99
C ASP A 227 -10.95 16.62 2.80
N VAL A 228 -9.85 16.26 2.13
CA VAL A 228 -8.61 15.83 2.76
C VAL A 228 -7.48 16.81 2.47
N GLU A 229 -6.57 16.95 3.43
CA GLU A 229 -5.26 17.56 3.24
C GLU A 229 -4.25 16.44 2.97
N LEU A 230 -3.79 16.29 1.73
CA LEU A 230 -2.74 15.32 1.40
C LEU A 230 -1.39 15.82 1.89
N ILE A 231 -0.78 15.03 2.77
CA ILE A 231 0.49 15.31 3.41
C ILE A 231 1.56 14.41 2.79
N ASP A 232 2.66 15.02 2.34
CA ASP A 232 3.78 14.31 1.74
C ASP A 232 4.46 13.39 2.77
N ALA A 233 4.41 12.07 2.55
CA ALA A 233 4.99 11.08 3.45
C ALA A 233 6.51 11.26 3.63
N ARG A 234 7.22 11.85 2.66
CA ARG A 234 8.68 12.04 2.69
C ARG A 234 9.15 12.84 3.90
N GLN A 235 8.33 13.73 4.44
CA GLN A 235 8.69 14.55 5.60
C GLN A 235 8.86 13.75 6.89
N TYR A 236 8.37 12.50 6.92
CA TYR A 236 8.45 11.63 8.09
C TYR A 236 9.64 10.66 8.04
N PHE A 237 10.40 10.67 6.95
CA PHE A 237 11.61 9.86 6.80
C PHE A 237 12.84 10.75 6.93
N ALA A 238 13.83 10.31 7.71
CA ALA A 238 15.09 11.01 7.84
C ALA A 238 15.90 10.95 6.53
N ARG A 239 16.74 11.95 6.31
CA ARG A 239 17.86 11.89 5.35
C ARG A 239 19.09 11.29 6.01
#